data_AF-A0A960T6B1-F1
#
_entry.id   AF-A0A960T6B1-F1
#
_cell.length_a   1.000
_cell.length_b   1.000
_cell.length_c   1.000
_cell.angle_alpha   90.00
_cell.angle_beta   90.00
_cell.angle_gamma   90.00
#
_symmetry.space_group_name_H-M   'P 1'
#
loop_
_entity.id
_entity.type
_entity.pdbx_description
1 polymer ?
#
loop_
_entity_poly.entity_id
_entity_poly.type
_entity_poly.pdbx_seq_one_letter_code
_entity_poly.pdbx_strand_id
1 'polypeptide(L)'
;AGSIDYSKEHADHQGGWHDAADWDRRTQHLTCVLDLLNAYEIAPQKFLDGQLNIPESGNGIPDILDEAEYGLRVWLKSQNAD
;
A
#
# COMPACT_ATOMS: atom_id res chain seq x y z
N ALA A 1 21.68 23.72 2.86
CA ALA A 1 21.20 22.40 3.32
C ALA A 1 20.48 22.62 4.65
N GLY A 2 19.19 22.31 4.75
CA GLY A 2 18.45 22.44 6.01
C GLY A 2 18.93 21.39 7.01
N SER A 3 19.24 21.79 8.23
CA SER A 3 19.55 20.88 9.33
C SER A 3 18.30 20.05 9.66
N ILE A 4 18.45 18.73 9.70
CA ILE A 4 17.40 17.84 10.19
C ILE A 4 17.29 18.04 11.70
N ASP A 5 16.09 18.39 12.17
CA ASP A 5 15.79 18.54 13.58
C ASP A 5 15.38 17.18 14.16
N TYR A 6 16.31 16.55 14.87
CA TYR A 6 16.10 15.25 15.51
C TYR A 6 15.21 15.30 16.76
N SER A 7 14.76 16.48 17.19
CA SER A 7 13.83 16.62 18.32
C SER A 7 12.37 16.40 17.93
N LYS A 8 12.07 16.31 16.63
CA LYS A 8 10.73 16.02 16.13
C LYS A 8 10.42 14.53 16.23
N GLU A 9 9.29 14.21 16.84
CA GLU A 9 8.67 12.90 16.64
C GLU A 9 8.31 12.75 15.16
N HIS A 10 8.78 11.66 14.56
CA HIS A 10 8.39 11.27 13.22
C HIS A 10 7.22 10.31 13.33
N ALA A 11 6.07 10.69 12.77
CA ALA A 11 4.93 9.79 12.68
C ALA A 11 5.28 8.58 11.77
N ASP A 12 4.82 7.40 12.18
CA ASP A 12 5.05 6.16 11.44
C ASP A 12 4.16 6.11 10.19
N HIS A 13 4.76 6.36 9.02
CA HIS A 13 4.08 6.33 7.71
C HIS A 13 4.64 5.24 6.79
N GLN A 14 4.93 4.06 7.35
CA GLN A 14 5.38 2.89 6.58
C GLN A 14 4.27 2.29 5.70
N GLY A 15 4.68 1.69 4.57
CA GLY A 15 3.80 1.11 3.56
C GLY A 15 3.71 1.95 2.29
N GLY A 16 2.84 1.52 1.38
CA GLY A 16 2.64 2.14 0.08
C GLY A 16 3.75 1.84 -0.93
N TRP A 17 3.48 2.18 -2.19
CA TRP A 17 4.43 2.06 -3.28
C TRP A 17 5.10 3.40 -3.58
N HIS A 18 6.35 3.36 -4.03
CA HIS A 18 6.88 4.49 -4.78
C HIS A 18 5.98 4.74 -6.00
N ASP A 19 5.59 5.98 -6.27
CA ASP A 19 4.72 6.29 -7.41
C ASP A 19 5.38 5.86 -8.73
N ALA A 20 6.64 6.23 -8.90
CA ALA A 20 7.45 5.85 -10.05
C ALA A 20 8.91 5.57 -9.65
N ALA A 21 9.86 6.25 -10.29
CA ALA A 21 11.29 6.04 -10.06
C ALA A 21 11.86 6.89 -8.92
N ASP A 22 11.09 7.84 -8.39
CA ASP A 22 11.39 8.55 -7.15
C ASP A 22 10.70 7.86 -5.95
N TRP A 23 10.79 8.45 -4.76
CA TRP A 23 10.31 7.85 -3.52
C TRP A 23 9.03 8.50 -3.00
N ASP A 24 8.40 9.39 -3.77
CA ASP A 24 7.18 10.04 -3.33
C ASP A 24 5.96 9.09 -3.33
N ARG A 25 5.00 9.43 -2.46
CA ARG A 25 3.83 8.64 -2.11
C ARG A 25 2.67 9.59 -1.91
N ARG A 26 1.96 9.92 -3.00
CA ARG A 26 0.82 10.85 -2.96
C ARG A 26 -0.51 10.14 -3.14
N THR A 27 -1.56 10.77 -2.60
CA THR A 27 -2.92 10.21 -2.63
C THR A 27 -3.49 10.06 -4.04
N GLN A 28 -3.02 10.85 -5.00
CA GLN A 28 -3.46 10.75 -6.40
C GLN A 28 -3.13 9.38 -7.05
N HIS A 29 -2.11 8.68 -6.53
CA HIS A 29 -1.63 7.41 -7.09
C HIS A 29 -2.40 6.19 -6.56
N LEU A 30 -3.28 6.41 -5.57
CA LEU A 30 -4.12 5.35 -4.99
C LEU A 30 -5.22 4.86 -5.95
N THR A 31 -5.36 5.43 -7.15
CA THR A 31 -6.22 4.86 -8.19
C THR A 31 -5.77 3.44 -8.56
N CYS A 32 -4.48 3.14 -8.50
CA CYS A 32 -3.95 1.79 -8.73
C CYS A 32 -4.50 0.79 -7.69
N VAL A 33 -4.68 1.21 -6.43
CA VAL A 33 -5.31 0.35 -5.40
C VAL A 33 -6.74 0.02 -5.80
N LEU A 34 -7.51 1.01 -6.27
CA LEU A 34 -8.88 0.80 -6.74
C LEU A 34 -8.92 -0.16 -7.94
N ASP A 35 -7.99 -0.06 -8.87
CA ASP A 35 -7.90 -0.97 -10.03
C ASP A 35 -7.62 -2.42 -9.61
N LEU A 36 -6.74 -2.64 -8.62
CA LEU A 36 -6.49 -3.99 -8.06
C LEU A 36 -7.74 -4.58 -7.39
N LEU A 37 -8.44 -3.77 -6.58
CA LEU A 37 -9.67 -4.18 -5.92
C LEU A 37 -10.77 -4.51 -6.94
N ASN A 38 -10.94 -3.65 -7.95
CA ASN A 38 -11.89 -3.88 -9.04
C ASN A 38 -11.56 -5.14 -9.83
N ALA A 39 -10.28 -5.40 -10.11
CA ALA A 39 -9.85 -6.61 -10.79
C ALA A 39 -10.26 -7.87 -9.99
N TYR A 40 -10.04 -7.84 -8.68
CA TYR A 40 -10.48 -8.90 -7.79
C TYR A 40 -12.01 -9.05 -7.78
N GLU A 41 -12.78 -7.97 -7.66
CA GLU A 41 -14.25 -8.01 -7.66
C GLU A 41 -14.82 -8.59 -8.96
N ILE A 42 -14.23 -8.25 -10.11
CA ILE A 42 -14.69 -8.72 -11.44
C ILE A 42 -14.45 -10.22 -11.63
N ALA A 43 -13.33 -10.75 -11.13
CA ALA A 43 -12.94 -12.14 -11.38
C ALA A 43 -12.17 -12.76 -10.20
N PRO A 44 -12.80 -12.93 -9.02
CA PRO A 44 -12.10 -13.36 -7.80
C PRO A 44 -11.43 -14.72 -7.95
N GLN A 45 -12.03 -15.64 -8.73
CA GLN A 45 -11.49 -16.96 -9.03
C GLN A 45 -10.17 -16.95 -9.83
N LYS A 46 -9.73 -15.79 -10.33
CA LYS A 46 -8.46 -15.62 -11.05
C LYS A 46 -7.30 -15.22 -10.15
N PHE A 47 -7.60 -14.88 -8.89
CA PHE A 47 -6.62 -14.44 -7.92
C PHE A 47 -6.59 -15.40 -6.75
N LEU A 48 -5.40 -15.88 -6.42
CA LEU A 48 -5.22 -16.94 -5.44
C LEU A 48 -4.23 -16.48 -4.38
N ASP A 49 -4.37 -17.07 -3.19
CA ASP A 49 -3.33 -17.03 -2.18
C ASP A 49 -2.06 -17.74 -2.71
N GLY A 50 -0.90 -17.13 -2.52
CA GLY A 50 0.40 -17.60 -2.95
C GLY A 50 0.74 -17.36 -4.42
N GLN A 51 -0.06 -16.57 -5.14
CA GLN A 51 0.13 -16.30 -6.57
C GLN A 51 1.33 -15.41 -6.88
N LEU A 52 1.65 -14.45 -6.01
CA LEU A 52 2.63 -13.38 -6.26
C LEU A 52 3.96 -13.59 -5.53
N ASN A 53 4.03 -14.55 -4.61
CA ASN A 53 5.23 -14.83 -3.81
C ASN A 53 5.71 -13.57 -3.05
N ILE A 54 4.78 -12.97 -2.32
CA ILE A 54 4.98 -11.81 -1.44
C ILE A 54 5.07 -12.29 0.03
N PRO A 55 5.53 -11.44 0.98
CA PRO A 55 5.65 -11.84 2.38
C PRO A 55 4.35 -12.36 3.02
N GLU A 56 3.21 -11.88 2.54
CA GLU A 56 1.87 -12.23 3.01
C GLU A 56 1.36 -13.57 2.44
N SER A 57 1.97 -14.09 1.36
CA SER A 57 1.54 -15.35 0.72
C SER A 57 1.45 -16.52 1.71
N GLY A 58 0.34 -17.26 1.65
CA GLY A 58 0.00 -18.39 2.52
C GLY A 58 -0.86 -18.02 3.73
N ASN A 59 -1.37 -16.78 3.79
CA ASN A 59 -2.22 -16.29 4.89
C ASN A 59 -3.72 -16.58 4.69
N GLY A 60 -4.12 -17.19 3.56
CA GLY A 60 -5.52 -17.44 3.20
C GLY A 60 -6.25 -16.28 2.52
N ILE A 61 -5.54 -15.19 2.19
CA ILE A 61 -6.03 -14.03 1.44
C ILE A 61 -5.41 -14.07 0.04
N PRO A 62 -6.18 -13.78 -1.02
CA PRO A 62 -5.60 -13.63 -2.36
C PRO A 62 -4.54 -12.53 -2.39
N ASP A 63 -3.33 -12.84 -2.85
CA ASP A 63 -2.17 -11.94 -2.79
C ASP A 63 -2.41 -10.55 -3.41
N ILE A 64 -3.29 -10.44 -4.42
CA ILE A 64 -3.66 -9.14 -5.00
C ILE A 64 -4.33 -8.19 -3.99
N LEU A 65 -5.06 -8.74 -3.02
CA LEU A 65 -5.71 -7.98 -1.95
C LEU A 65 -4.70 -7.57 -0.88
N ASP A 66 -3.74 -8.43 -0.56
CA ASP A 66 -2.64 -8.09 0.33
C ASP A 66 -1.79 -6.95 -0.27
N GLU A 67 -1.50 -7.02 -1.57
CA GLU A 67 -0.78 -5.95 -2.27
C GLU A 67 -1.58 -4.64 -2.29
N ALA A 68 -2.90 -4.71 -2.50
CA ALA A 68 -3.78 -3.54 -2.44
C ALA A 68 -3.83 -2.91 -1.03
N GLU A 69 -3.86 -3.72 0.02
CA GLU A 69 -3.76 -3.25 1.41
C GLU A 69 -2.41 -2.56 1.66
N TYR A 70 -1.31 -3.15 1.19
CA TYR A 70 0.02 -2.56 1.33
C TYR A 70 0.09 -1.18 0.66
N GLY A 71 -0.50 -1.05 -0.53
CA GLY A 71 -0.67 0.23 -1.24
C GLY A 71 -1.45 1.28 -0.42
N LEU A 72 -2.54 0.87 0.24
CA LEU A 72 -3.40 1.74 1.05
C LEU A 72 -2.81 2.08 2.43
N ARG A 73 -1.90 1.25 2.95
CA ARG A 73 -1.37 1.32 4.32
C ARG A 73 -0.75 2.67 4.66
N VAL A 74 -0.03 3.29 3.72
CA VAL A 74 0.55 4.62 3.92
C VAL A 74 -0.52 5.69 4.15
N TRP A 75 -1.64 5.59 3.43
CA TRP A 75 -2.75 6.53 3.58
C TRP A 75 -3.46 6.34 4.91
N LEU A 76 -3.74 5.09 5.30
CA LEU A 76 -4.34 4.77 6.60
C LEU A 76 -3.51 5.34 7.76
N LYS A 77 -2.18 5.19 7.71
CA LYS A 77 -1.26 5.73 8.72
C LYS A 77 -1.03 7.25 8.65
N SER A 78 -1.53 7.91 7.61
CA SER A 78 -1.37 9.36 7.42
C SER A 78 -2.63 10.14 7.78
N GLN A 79 -3.69 9.48 8.25
CA GLN A 79 -4.91 10.14 8.70
C GLN A 79 -4.71 10.74 10.09
N ASN A 80 -5.20 11.97 10.25
CA ASN A 80 -5.37 12.55 11.57
C ASN A 80 -6.58 11.90 12.26
N ALA A 81 -6.68 12.07 13.58
CA ALA A 81 -7.73 11.43 14.39
C ALA A 81 -9.10 12.12 14.32
N ASP A 82 -9.22 13.26 13.65
CA ASP A 82 -10.38 14.16 13.66
C ASP A 82 -11.36 13.96 12.49
#